data_AF-G2FNM6-F1
#
_entry.id   AF-G2FNM6-F1
#
_cell.length_a   1.000
_cell.length_b   1.000
_cell.length_c   1.000
_cell.angle_alpha   90.00
_cell.angle_beta   90.00
_cell.angle_gamma   90.00
#
_symmetry.space_group_name_H-M   'P 1'
#
loop_
_entity.id
_entity.type
_entity.pdbx_description
1 polymer ?
#
loop_
_entity_poly.entity_id
_entity_poly.type
_entity_poly.pdbx_seq_one_letter_code
_entity_poly.pdbx_strand_id
1 'polypeptide(L)' 'MPLKSNIPDAGNRPDWNLVTCPMCGAECWESNLIREVVKAEGLSAACT' A
#
# COMPACT_ATOMS: atom_id res chain seq x y z
N MET A 1 -4.33 -1.53 2.21
CA MET A 1 -3.64 -0.96 1.04
C MET A 1 -4.54 -1.16 -0.17
N PRO A 2 -5.03 -0.09 -0.81
CA PRO A 2 -5.92 -0.23 -1.97
C PRO A 2 -5.25 -0.98 -3.10
N LEU A 3 -5.94 -1.95 -3.69
CA LEU A 3 -5.46 -2.64 -4.88
C LEU A 3 -5.25 -1.65 -6.03
N LYS A 4 -4.19 -1.85 -6.82
CA LYS A 4 -3.93 -1.04 -8.03
C LYS A 4 -5.11 -1.08 -9.01
N SER A 5 -5.78 -2.22 -9.11
CA SER A 5 -6.98 -2.40 -9.94
C SER A 5 -8.15 -1.50 -9.55
N ASN A 6 -8.25 -1.13 -8.26
CA ASN A 6 -9.33 -0.29 -7.76
C ASN A 6 -9.05 1.20 -7.98
N ILE A 7 -7.77 1.58 -8.04
CA ILE A 7 -7.33 2.98 -8.22
C ILE A 7 -6.15 3.01 -9.20
N PRO A 8 -6.39 2.87 -10.51
CA PRO A 8 -5.32 2.78 -11.51
C PRO A 8 -4.43 4.04 -11.56
N ASP A 9 -5.03 5.21 -11.36
CA ASP A 9 -4.37 6.52 -11.49
C ASP A 9 -3.77 7.03 -10.17
N ALA A 10 -3.67 6.18 -9.13
CA ALA A 10 -3.15 6.61 -7.84
C ALA A 10 -1.67 7.00 -7.86
N GLY A 11 -0.92 6.60 -8.90
CA GLY A 11 0.48 7.02 -9.10
C GLY A 11 0.66 8.53 -9.27
N ASN A 12 -0.40 9.30 -9.53
CA ASN A 12 -0.36 10.77 -9.53
C ASN A 12 -0.35 11.36 -8.10
N ARG A 13 -0.55 10.54 -7.06
CA ARG A 13 -0.47 10.97 -5.66
C ARG A 13 0.98 10.87 -5.19
N PRO A 14 1.61 11.99 -4.80
CA PRO A 14 3.05 12.02 -4.54
C PRO A 14 3.47 11.20 -3.30
N ASP A 15 2.54 10.90 -2.40
CA ASP A 15 2.78 10.18 -1.15
C ASP A 15 2.45 8.68 -1.22
N TRP A 16 2.06 8.18 -2.40
CA TRP A 16 1.65 6.80 -2.62
C TRP A 16 2.69 6.04 -3.42
N ASN A 17 3.07 4.87 -2.94
CA ASN A 17 4.00 3.98 -3.61
C ASN A 17 3.31 2.68 -4.00
N LEU A 18 3.68 2.15 -5.18
CA LEU A 18 3.23 0.83 -5.59
C LEU A 18 4.08 -0.24 -4.91
N VAL A 19 3.44 -1.14 -4.18
CA VAL A 19 4.08 -2.21 -3.41
C VAL A 19 3.39 -3.55 -3.64
N THR A 20 4.07 -4.64 -3.30
CA THR A 20 3.50 -5.98 -3.33
C THR A 20 2.93 -6.33 -1.95
N CYS A 21 1.67 -6.73 -1.92
CA CYS A 21 0.97 -7.14 -0.71
C CYS A 21 1.62 -8.42 -0.13
N PRO A 22 2.16 -8.40 1.09
CA PRO A 22 2.89 -9.54 1.65
C PRO A 22 1.98 -10.75 1.94
N MET A 23 0.66 -10.54 2.02
CA MET A 23 -0.31 -11.59 2.33
C MET A 23 -0.75 -12.42 1.10
N CYS A 24 -0.82 -11.81 -0.09
CA CYS A 24 -1.36 -12.47 -1.28
C CYS A 24 -0.59 -12.21 -2.58
N GLY A 25 0.43 -11.34 -2.56
CA GLY A 25 1.26 -11.04 -3.72
C GLY A 25 0.68 -10.03 -4.73
N ALA A 26 -0.50 -9.45 -4.46
CA ALA A 26 -1.12 -8.47 -5.36
C ALA A 26 -0.42 -7.09 -5.32
N GLU A 27 -0.44 -6.36 -6.45
CA GLU A 27 0.01 -4.97 -6.51
C GLU A 27 -0.98 -4.04 -5.80
N CYS A 28 -0.51 -3.30 -4.81
CA CYS A 28 -1.29 -2.38 -4.00
C CYS A 28 -0.60 -1.04 -3.84
N TRP A 29 -1.38 -0.02 -3.50
CA TRP A 29 -0.87 1.28 -3.13
C TRP A 29 -0.66 1.39 -1.62
N GLU A 30 0.53 1.84 -1.24
CA GLU A 30 0.90 2.15 0.14
C GLU A 30 1.10 3.66 0.29
N SER A 31 0.34 4.29 1.18
CA SER A 31 0.56 5.67 1.58
C SER A 31 1.63 5.78 2.66
N ASN A 32 2.22 6.97 2.82
CA ASN A 32 3.18 7.23 3.90
C ASN A 32 2.63 6.88 5.29
N LEU A 33 1.34 7.15 5.56
CA LEU A 33 0.71 6.79 6.83
C LEU A 33 0.75 5.27 7.10
N ILE A 34 0.44 4.45 6.09
CA ILE A 34 0.48 2.99 6.23
C ILE A 34 1.92 2.55 6.52
N ARG A 35 2.90 3.11 5.80
CA ARG A 35 4.32 2.78 5.98
C ARG A 35 4.82 3.13 7.38
N GLU A 36 4.44 4.29 7.90
CA GLU A 36 4.81 4.74 9.25
C GLU A 36 4.24 3.81 10.32
N VAL A 37 2.96 3.44 10.23
CA VAL A 37 2.31 2.52 11.18
C VAL A 37 2.94 1.12 11.11
N VAL A 38 3.16 0.58 9.91
CA VAL A 38 3.84 -0.71 9.71
C VAL A 38 5.22 -0.71 10.36
N LYS A 39 5.99 0.36 10.16
CA LYS A 39 7.33 0.49 10.73
C LYS A 39 7.32 0.67 12.25
N ALA A 40 6.40 1.46 12.78
CA ALA A 40 6.32 1.75 14.21
C ALA A 40 5.81 0.55 15.02
N GLU A 41 4.78 -0.13 14.52
CA GLU A 41 4.07 -1.20 15.24
C GLU A 41 4.56 -2.60 14.87
N GLY A 42 5.45 -2.73 13.88
CA GLY A 42 5.93 -4.03 13.38
C GLY A 42 4.82 -4.88 12.73
N LEU A 43 3.76 -4.22 12.23
CA LEU A 43 2.61 -4.87 11.61
C LEU A 43 2.85 -5.14 10.12
N SER A 44 2.08 -6.05 9.53
CA SER A 44 2.03 -6.21 8.07
C SER A 44 0.77 -5.59 7.51
N ALA A 45 0.91 -4.72 6.51
CA ALA A 45 -0.24 -4.15 5.83
C ALA A 45 -0.85 -5.17 4.86
N ALA A 46 -2.17 -5.33 4.93
CA ALA A 46 -2.92 -6.17 4.00
C ALA A 46 -3.61 -5.32 2.93
N CYS A 47 -3.89 -5.98 1.81
CA CYS A 47 -4.75 -5.49 0.75
C CYS A 47 -6.16 -5.19 1.31
N THR A 48 -6.80 -4.12 0.85
CA THR A 48 -8.15 -3.69 1.25
C THR A 48 -8.95 -3.23 0.05
#